data_AF-A0A9D1MXI4-F1
#
_entry.id   AF-A0A9D1MXI4-F1
#
_cell.length_a   1.000
_cell.length_b   1.000
_cell.length_c   1.000
_cell.angle_alpha   90.00
_cell.angle_beta   90.00
_cell.angle_gamma   90.00
#
_symmetry.space_group_name_H-M   'P 1'
#
loop_
_entity.id
_entity.type
_entity.pdbx_description
1 polymer ?
#
loop_
_entity_poly.entity_id
_entity_poly.type
_entity_poly.pdbx_seq_one_letter_code
_entity_poly.pdbx_strand_id
1 'polypeptide(L)'
;MKKQAKLLVVVLALVLALSVVLLTACVKEETKTAYGLVHGEGYVCQATVVVKGETLVSADLIEACLPTYVKAETAIEGYTVEGTYSNHGSAATANFYKTVKFGDVTMTYDATLDGEYSKGYMVGDETMLEFFRNEANCEKYFNAVANDKVAVVLATGDDTTILNSAALLKTENGYWGTPAANALGWKANVKATCDYVVENGFGGASQKTDFTAKDHSSVNAALDNELVDKNGVNTGATWTDMWDYFSLLEKAYEK
;
A
#
# COMPACT_ATOMS: atom_id res chain seq x y z
N MET A 1 -0.33 -54.19 45.75
CA MET A 1 -1.01 -53.62 44.56
C MET A 1 -1.67 -52.25 44.79
N LYS A 2 -2.34 -51.96 45.92
CA LYS A 2 -3.08 -50.69 46.12
C LYS A 2 -2.25 -49.39 46.22
N LYS A 3 -0.97 -49.45 46.63
CA LYS A 3 -0.11 -48.25 46.79
C LYS A 3 0.55 -47.78 45.49
N GLN A 4 0.89 -48.70 44.58
CA GLN A 4 1.54 -48.34 43.31
C GLN A 4 0.56 -47.79 42.26
N ALA A 5 -0.71 -48.25 42.26
CA ALA A 5 -1.75 -47.68 41.40
C ALA A 5 -2.09 -46.22 41.77
N LYS A 6 -2.03 -45.85 43.05
CA LYS A 6 -2.26 -44.45 43.49
C LYS A 6 -1.13 -43.51 43.08
N LEU A 7 0.12 -43.99 43.09
CA LEU A 7 1.27 -43.18 42.68
C LEU A 7 1.27 -42.91 41.16
N LEU A 8 0.86 -43.90 40.36
CA LEU A 8 0.78 -43.76 38.90
C LEU A 8 -0.29 -42.74 38.48
N VAL A 9 -1.45 -42.72 39.14
CA VAL A 9 -2.54 -41.77 38.86
C VAL A 9 -2.15 -40.33 39.23
N VAL A 10 -1.39 -40.13 40.31
CA VAL A 10 -0.90 -38.80 40.72
C VAL A 10 0.16 -38.28 39.76
N VAL A 11 1.06 -39.14 39.28
CA VAL A 11 2.09 -38.75 38.29
C VAL A 11 1.46 -38.45 36.93
N LEU A 12 0.44 -39.20 36.48
CA LEU A 12 -0.27 -38.91 35.22
C LEU A 12 -1.04 -37.58 35.29
N ALA A 13 -1.68 -37.28 36.42
CA ALA A 13 -2.38 -36.02 36.64
C ALA A 13 -1.43 -34.81 36.71
N LEU A 14 -0.22 -34.99 37.27
CA LEU A 14 0.82 -33.97 37.31
C LEU A 14 1.43 -33.71 35.92
N VAL A 15 1.60 -34.74 35.08
CA VAL A 15 2.07 -34.59 33.69
C VAL A 15 1.00 -33.95 32.81
N LEU A 16 -0.28 -34.30 32.99
CA LEU A 16 -1.39 -33.62 32.30
C LEU A 16 -1.54 -32.15 32.73
N ALA A 17 -1.41 -31.85 34.03
CA ALA A 17 -1.46 -30.48 34.54
C ALA A 17 -0.25 -29.65 34.08
N LEU A 18 0.95 -30.23 33.97
CA LEU A 18 2.11 -29.54 33.39
C LEU A 18 2.00 -29.36 31.87
N SER A 19 1.39 -30.31 31.14
CA SER A 19 1.19 -30.16 29.69
C SER A 19 0.15 -29.10 29.31
N VAL A 20 -0.80 -28.78 30.20
CA VAL A 20 -1.76 -27.68 29.99
C VAL A 20 -1.13 -26.31 30.31
N VAL A 21 -0.16 -26.25 31.23
CA VAL A 21 0.53 -25.00 31.60
C VAL A 21 1.65 -24.62 30.61
N LEU A 22 2.12 -25.56 29.78
CA LEU A 22 3.11 -25.30 28.72
C LEU A 22 2.52 -24.77 27.40
N LEU A 23 1.19 -24.66 27.28
CA LEU A 23 0.50 -24.17 26.07
C LEU A 23 0.01 -22.73 26.16
N THR A 24 0.20 -22.04 27.28
CA THR A 24 0.17 -20.57 27.32
C THR A 24 1.57 -20.04 27.08
N ALA A 25 2.18 -20.37 25.94
CA ALA A 25 3.13 -19.44 25.37
C ALA A 25 2.34 -18.13 25.22
N CYS A 26 2.75 -17.06 25.90
CA CYS A 26 2.22 -15.73 25.62
C CYS A 26 2.40 -15.52 24.12
N VAL A 27 1.31 -15.66 23.36
CA VAL A 27 1.35 -15.44 21.92
C VAL A 27 1.75 -13.98 21.75
N LYS A 28 2.99 -13.79 21.30
CA LYS A 28 3.57 -12.47 21.13
C LYS A 28 2.94 -11.85 19.89
N GLU A 29 2.77 -10.53 19.93
CA GLU A 29 2.43 -9.79 18.72
C GLU A 29 3.55 -9.90 17.70
N GLU A 30 3.16 -10.18 16.46
CA GLU A 30 4.02 -10.22 15.29
C GLU A 30 3.55 -9.14 14.31
N THR A 31 4.49 -8.32 13.85
CA THR A 31 4.25 -7.33 12.80
C THR A 31 4.67 -7.93 11.48
N LYS A 32 3.75 -7.94 10.51
CA LYS A 32 3.98 -8.41 9.15
C LYS A 32 3.73 -7.28 8.17
N THR A 33 4.58 -7.19 7.15
CA THR A 33 4.53 -6.09 6.19
C THR A 33 4.62 -6.62 4.76
N ALA A 34 3.78 -6.10 3.88
CA ALA A 34 3.87 -6.31 2.44
C ALA A 34 3.93 -4.98 1.70
N TYR A 35 4.52 -5.03 0.51
CA TYR A 35 4.58 -3.89 -0.40
C TYR A 35 3.98 -4.27 -1.75
N GLY A 36 3.31 -3.31 -2.38
CA GLY A 36 2.65 -3.56 -3.65
C GLY A 36 2.11 -2.31 -4.31
N LEU A 37 1.75 -2.48 -5.58
CA LEU A 37 1.06 -1.46 -6.35
C LEU A 37 -0.43 -1.43 -5.98
N VAL A 38 -1.00 -0.24 -5.85
CA VAL A 38 -2.41 -0.03 -5.52
C VAL A 38 -3.01 1.13 -6.31
N HIS A 39 -4.34 1.25 -6.26
CA HIS A 39 -5.11 2.29 -6.94
C HIS A 39 -4.81 2.29 -8.45
N GLY A 40 -5.04 1.13 -9.06
CA GLY A 40 -4.84 0.92 -10.50
C GLY A 40 -3.38 1.01 -10.94
N GLU A 41 -2.46 0.47 -10.13
CA GLU A 41 -1.00 0.52 -10.37
C GLU A 41 -0.37 1.93 -10.33
N GLY A 42 -1.07 2.94 -9.80
CA GLY A 42 -0.58 4.32 -9.76
C GLY A 42 0.33 4.67 -8.57
N TYR A 43 0.36 3.84 -7.53
CA TYR A 43 1.00 4.14 -6.24
C TYR A 43 1.66 2.89 -5.66
N VAL A 44 2.70 3.08 -4.85
CA VAL A 44 3.27 2.01 -4.02
C VAL A 44 2.73 2.15 -2.61
N CYS A 45 2.19 1.06 -2.06
CA CYS A 45 1.67 1.01 -0.71
C CYS A 45 2.48 0.05 0.16
N GLN A 46 2.73 0.46 1.40
CA GLN A 46 3.14 -0.39 2.49
C GLN A 46 1.88 -0.78 3.28
N ALA A 47 1.57 -2.07 3.30
CA ALA A 47 0.55 -2.63 4.19
C ALA A 47 1.23 -3.30 5.38
N THR A 48 0.80 -2.94 6.59
CA THR A 48 1.29 -3.53 7.82
C THR A 48 0.13 -4.10 8.60
N VAL A 49 0.27 -5.34 9.08
CA VAL A 49 -0.68 -5.95 10.02
C VAL A 49 0.06 -6.39 11.27
N VAL A 50 -0.61 -6.29 12.41
CA VAL A 50 -0.14 -6.87 13.67
C VAL A 50 -1.07 -8.01 14.03
N VAL A 51 -0.50 -9.19 14.27
CA VAL A 51 -1.25 -10.39 14.64
C VAL A 51 -0.83 -10.89 16.01
N LYS A 52 -1.76 -11.50 16.72
CA LYS A 52 -1.53 -12.21 17.97
C LYS A 52 -2.11 -13.61 17.84
N GLY A 53 -1.30 -14.51 17.28
CA GLY A 53 -1.76 -15.83 16.87
C GLY A 53 -2.57 -15.70 15.60
N GLU A 54 -3.81 -16.18 15.61
CA GLU A 54 -4.73 -16.07 14.48
C GLU A 54 -5.59 -14.79 14.54
N THR A 55 -5.45 -13.98 15.59
CA THR A 55 -6.21 -12.74 15.75
C THR A 55 -5.46 -11.57 15.14
N LEU A 56 -6.12 -10.83 14.24
CA LEU A 56 -5.63 -9.56 13.71
C LEU A 56 -5.88 -8.46 14.75
N VAL A 57 -4.83 -7.75 15.16
CA VAL A 57 -4.84 -6.75 16.23
C VAL A 57 -4.93 -5.34 15.67
N SER A 58 -4.18 -5.07 14.60
CA SER A 58 -4.23 -3.79 13.90
C SER A 58 -3.79 -3.95 12.45
N ALA A 59 -4.17 -2.98 11.63
CA ALA A 59 -3.77 -2.84 10.24
C ALA A 59 -3.44 -1.38 9.95
N ASP A 60 -2.47 -1.15 9.06
CA ASP A 60 -2.08 0.18 8.59
C ASP A 60 -1.71 0.14 7.10
N LEU A 61 -1.96 1.25 6.42
CA LEU A 61 -1.68 1.45 5.00
C LEU A 61 -1.05 2.82 4.80
N ILE A 62 0.14 2.85 4.24
CA ILE A 62 0.84 4.09 3.87
C ILE A 62 1.16 4.03 2.39
N GLU A 63 0.79 5.08 1.66
CA GLU A 63 0.99 5.17 0.22
C GLU A 63 2.02 6.23 -0.17
N ALA A 64 2.89 5.85 -1.09
CA ALA A 64 3.82 6.72 -1.79
C ALA A 64 3.39 6.90 -3.26
N CYS A 65 3.33 8.14 -3.73
CA CYS A 65 3.24 8.47 -5.14
C CYS A 65 4.41 7.86 -5.91
N LEU A 66 4.15 7.26 -7.07
CA LEU A 66 5.21 6.90 -8.02
C LEU A 66 5.83 8.15 -8.66
N PRO A 67 7.10 8.12 -9.09
CA PRO A 67 7.77 9.25 -9.75
C PRO A 67 7.32 9.37 -11.23
N THR A 68 6.04 9.23 -11.52
CA THR A 68 5.49 9.21 -12.89
C THR A 68 5.63 10.56 -13.59
N TYR A 69 5.40 11.65 -12.85
CA TYR A 69 5.33 13.00 -13.39
C TYR A 69 6.29 13.98 -12.72
N VAL A 70 7.59 13.66 -12.70
CA VAL A 70 8.60 14.56 -12.14
C VAL A 70 8.95 15.67 -13.14
N LYS A 71 8.09 16.68 -13.19
CA LYS A 71 8.21 17.83 -14.09
C LYS A 71 9.13 18.90 -13.52
N ALA A 72 9.93 19.52 -14.37
CA ALA A 72 10.68 20.73 -14.09
C ALA A 72 9.88 21.95 -14.58
N GLU A 73 9.90 23.04 -13.82
CA GLU A 73 9.23 24.30 -14.22
C GLU A 73 9.87 24.92 -15.47
N THR A 74 11.18 24.77 -15.61
CA THR A 74 11.97 25.25 -16.74
C THR A 74 12.86 24.15 -17.29
N ALA A 75 13.16 24.23 -18.58
CA ALA A 75 14.10 23.31 -19.21
C ALA A 75 15.52 23.54 -18.67
N ILE A 76 16.21 22.46 -18.32
CA ILE A 76 17.60 22.45 -17.88
C ILE A 76 18.41 21.64 -18.89
N GLU A 77 19.31 22.30 -19.60
CA GLU A 77 20.10 21.66 -20.67
C GLU A 77 20.82 20.41 -20.17
N GLY A 78 20.55 19.27 -20.81
CA GLY A 78 21.15 17.97 -20.47
C GLY A 78 20.50 17.23 -19.29
N TYR A 79 19.67 17.91 -18.49
CA TYR A 79 19.04 17.35 -17.28
C TYR A 79 17.52 17.27 -17.34
N THR A 80 16.90 17.90 -18.33
CA THR A 80 15.47 17.70 -18.63
C THR A 80 15.27 17.22 -20.06
N VAL A 81 14.13 16.61 -20.31
CA VAL A 81 13.66 16.22 -21.64
C VAL A 81 12.19 16.60 -21.78
N GLU A 82 11.81 17.12 -22.94
CA GLU A 82 10.39 17.35 -23.24
C GLU A 82 9.70 16.01 -23.48
N GLY A 83 8.60 15.77 -22.77
CA GLY A 83 7.79 14.56 -22.88
C GLY A 83 6.31 14.89 -23.03
N THR A 84 5.57 13.98 -23.66
CA THR A 84 4.10 14.05 -23.77
C THR A 84 3.48 13.13 -22.74
N TYR A 85 2.50 13.60 -21.97
CA TYR A 85 1.87 12.82 -20.91
C TYR A 85 0.36 13.00 -20.90
N SER A 86 -0.36 12.04 -20.29
CA SER A 86 -1.80 12.15 -20.12
C SER A 86 -2.12 13.09 -18.95
N ASN A 87 -2.82 14.17 -19.25
CA ASN A 87 -3.39 15.09 -18.28
C ASN A 87 -4.92 14.97 -18.33
N HIS A 88 -5.51 14.23 -17.40
CA HIS A 88 -6.95 13.93 -17.36
C HIS A 88 -7.50 13.38 -18.69
N GLY A 89 -6.74 12.47 -19.32
CA GLY A 89 -7.13 11.82 -20.57
C GLY A 89 -6.83 12.63 -21.84
N SER A 90 -6.20 13.80 -21.72
CA SER A 90 -5.74 14.61 -22.86
C SER A 90 -4.22 14.70 -22.90
N ALA A 91 -3.61 14.68 -24.08
CA ALA A 91 -2.17 14.89 -24.18
C ALA A 91 -1.76 16.32 -23.78
N ALA A 92 -0.69 16.40 -23.00
CA ALA A 92 -0.01 17.64 -22.63
C ALA A 92 1.51 17.43 -22.72
N THR A 93 2.26 18.50 -22.94
CA THR A 93 3.73 18.47 -22.94
C THR A 93 4.30 19.15 -21.69
N ALA A 94 5.42 18.65 -21.21
CA ALA A 94 6.18 19.27 -20.13
C ALA A 94 7.67 18.91 -20.22
N ASN A 95 8.52 19.68 -19.55
CA ASN A 95 9.90 19.29 -19.28
C ASN A 95 9.91 18.33 -18.09
N PHE A 96 10.42 17.12 -18.27
CA PHE A 96 10.63 16.14 -17.21
C PHE A 96 12.09 16.11 -16.83
N TYR A 97 12.39 15.94 -15.54
CA TYR A 97 13.76 15.61 -15.14
C TYR A 97 14.18 14.32 -15.83
N LYS A 98 15.40 14.29 -16.36
CA LYS A 98 15.84 13.19 -17.20
C LYS A 98 16.10 11.92 -16.39
N THR A 99 16.61 12.07 -15.17
CA THR A 99 17.06 10.94 -14.34
C THR A 99 16.55 11.06 -12.92
N VAL A 100 15.95 9.99 -12.41
CA VAL A 100 15.56 9.80 -11.01
C VAL A 100 16.35 8.62 -10.45
N LYS A 101 16.82 8.73 -9.21
CA LYS A 101 17.58 7.66 -8.52
C LYS A 101 17.00 7.37 -7.15
N PHE A 102 17.11 6.13 -6.73
CA PHE A 102 16.94 5.70 -5.35
C PHE A 102 17.72 4.41 -5.11
N GLY A 103 18.55 4.38 -4.06
CA GLY A 103 19.45 3.25 -3.84
C GLY A 103 20.37 2.98 -5.04
N ASP A 104 20.32 1.76 -5.55
CA ASP A 104 21.03 1.28 -6.74
C ASP A 104 20.20 1.43 -8.05
N VAL A 105 18.97 1.92 -7.96
CA VAL A 105 18.05 2.05 -9.11
C VAL A 105 18.25 3.40 -9.76
N THR A 106 18.38 3.38 -11.09
CA THR A 106 18.38 4.59 -11.93
C THR A 106 17.23 4.48 -12.93
N MET A 107 16.33 5.46 -12.89
CA MET A 107 15.25 5.63 -13.84
C MET A 107 15.60 6.73 -14.83
N THR A 108 15.45 6.49 -16.12
CA THR A 108 15.66 7.50 -17.16
C THR A 108 14.37 7.76 -17.92
N TYR A 109 14.02 9.03 -18.12
CA TYR A 109 12.84 9.40 -18.89
C TYR A 109 13.07 9.13 -20.38
N ASP A 110 12.23 8.27 -20.97
CA ASP A 110 12.16 8.01 -22.40
C ASP A 110 10.99 8.81 -23.01
N ALA A 111 11.35 9.84 -23.78
CA ALA A 111 10.38 10.70 -24.46
C ALA A 111 9.79 10.09 -25.73
N THR A 112 10.27 8.92 -26.16
CA THR A 112 9.73 8.20 -27.32
C THR A 112 8.25 7.93 -27.11
N LEU A 113 7.42 8.27 -28.11
CA LEU A 113 5.99 8.06 -28.04
C LEU A 113 5.64 6.57 -28.14
N ASP A 114 4.76 6.13 -27.26
CA ASP A 114 3.98 4.91 -27.34
C ASP A 114 2.50 5.29 -27.43
N GLY A 115 1.95 5.24 -28.64
CA GLY A 115 0.67 5.88 -28.95
C GLY A 115 0.77 7.41 -28.89
N GLU A 116 -0.05 8.04 -28.05
CA GLU A 116 -0.13 9.51 -27.90
C GLU A 116 0.82 10.05 -26.81
N TYR A 117 1.36 9.18 -25.95
CA TYR A 117 2.14 9.59 -24.77
C TYR A 117 3.57 9.08 -24.85
N SER A 118 4.50 9.78 -24.20
CA SER A 118 5.86 9.28 -23.99
C SER A 118 5.82 8.03 -23.13
N LYS A 119 6.74 7.10 -23.37
CA LYS A 119 6.95 5.91 -22.52
C LYS A 119 7.20 6.26 -21.05
N GLY A 120 7.77 7.43 -20.79
CA GLY A 120 8.00 7.92 -19.44
C GLY A 120 9.25 7.32 -18.82
N TYR A 121 9.30 7.18 -17.50
CA TYR A 121 10.47 6.64 -16.83
C TYR A 121 10.65 5.14 -17.06
N MET A 122 11.87 4.76 -17.45
CA MET A 122 12.31 3.39 -17.70
C MET A 122 13.43 3.00 -16.73
N VAL A 123 13.51 1.72 -16.38
CA VAL A 123 14.62 1.11 -15.61
C VAL A 123 15.31 0.10 -16.50
N GLY A 124 16.43 0.51 -17.11
CA GLY A 124 17.03 -0.27 -18.19
C GLY A 124 16.03 -0.40 -19.36
N ASP A 125 15.66 -1.63 -19.69
CA ASP A 125 14.69 -1.93 -20.75
C ASP A 125 13.23 -2.09 -20.24
N GLU A 126 13.01 -2.07 -18.92
CA GLU A 126 11.68 -2.20 -18.31
C GLU A 126 11.01 -0.84 -18.15
N THR A 127 9.69 -0.79 -18.35
CA THR A 127 8.90 0.36 -17.91
C THR A 127 8.93 0.48 -16.39
N MET A 128 8.75 1.69 -15.86
CA MET A 128 8.60 1.91 -14.42
C MET A 128 7.56 0.97 -13.78
N LEU A 129 6.41 0.77 -14.43
CA LEU A 129 5.34 -0.07 -13.89
C LEU A 129 5.75 -1.55 -13.86
N GLU A 130 6.39 -2.06 -14.91
CA GLU A 130 6.92 -3.43 -14.92
C GLU A 130 7.93 -3.64 -13.79
N PHE A 131 8.84 -2.69 -13.57
CA PHE A 131 9.81 -2.72 -12.48
C PHE A 131 9.11 -2.79 -11.10
N PHE A 132 8.06 -2.01 -10.89
CA PHE A 132 7.32 -1.96 -9.62
C PHE A 132 6.32 -3.10 -9.41
N ARG A 133 6.06 -3.96 -10.40
CA ARG A 133 5.28 -5.20 -10.14
C ARG A 133 6.01 -6.17 -9.20
N ASN A 134 7.31 -6.00 -9.01
CA ASN A 134 8.10 -6.74 -8.03
C ASN A 134 8.01 -6.10 -6.63
N GLU A 135 7.57 -6.87 -5.64
CA GLU A 135 7.44 -6.39 -4.25
C GLU A 135 8.75 -5.86 -3.65
N ALA A 136 9.89 -6.50 -3.91
CA ALA A 136 11.17 -6.04 -3.36
C ALA A 136 11.58 -4.68 -3.93
N ASN A 137 11.17 -4.38 -5.17
CA ASN A 137 11.38 -3.07 -5.78
C ASN A 137 10.44 -2.01 -5.18
N CYS A 138 9.19 -2.37 -4.89
CA CYS A 138 8.26 -1.52 -4.14
C CYS A 138 8.80 -1.20 -2.74
N GLU A 139 9.26 -2.21 -2.00
CA GLU A 139 9.88 -2.03 -0.68
C GLU A 139 11.08 -1.09 -0.74
N LYS A 140 12.01 -1.32 -1.69
CA LYS A 140 13.20 -0.50 -1.89
C LYS A 140 12.83 0.97 -2.14
N TYR A 141 11.87 1.22 -3.03
CA TYR A 141 11.40 2.58 -3.33
C TYR A 141 10.69 3.22 -2.15
N PHE A 142 9.75 2.53 -1.54
CA PHE A 142 9.00 3.06 -0.40
C PHE A 142 9.93 3.45 0.74
N ASN A 143 10.91 2.61 1.07
CA ASN A 143 11.92 2.91 2.07
C ASN A 143 12.80 4.10 1.67
N ALA A 144 13.11 4.28 0.39
CA ALA A 144 13.82 5.47 -0.09
C ALA A 144 12.98 6.74 0.08
N VAL A 145 11.69 6.69 -0.25
CA VAL A 145 10.75 7.80 -0.06
C VAL A 145 10.64 8.18 1.42
N ALA A 146 10.38 7.21 2.30
CA ALA A 146 10.21 7.44 3.73
C ALA A 146 11.47 7.96 4.45
N ASN A 147 12.62 7.97 3.77
CA ASN A 147 13.91 8.43 4.30
C ASN A 147 14.50 9.60 3.49
N ASP A 148 13.72 10.24 2.61
CA ASP A 148 14.16 11.36 1.75
C ASP A 148 15.37 11.02 0.84
N LYS A 149 15.39 9.81 0.28
CA LYS A 149 16.49 9.28 -0.54
C LYS A 149 16.18 9.09 -2.02
N VAL A 150 15.03 9.60 -2.48
CA VAL A 150 14.75 9.67 -3.91
C VAL A 150 15.29 11.00 -4.44
N ALA A 151 16.12 10.95 -5.47
CA ALA A 151 16.79 12.13 -6.00
C ALA A 151 16.53 12.31 -7.49
N VAL A 152 16.48 13.56 -7.94
CA VAL A 152 16.69 13.90 -9.35
C VAL A 152 18.18 14.19 -9.58
N VAL A 153 18.71 13.84 -10.75
CA VAL A 153 20.12 14.13 -11.08
C VAL A 153 20.20 15.47 -11.80
N LEU A 154 21.02 16.38 -11.27
CA LEU A 154 21.29 17.70 -11.84
C LEU A 154 22.80 17.92 -12.04
N ALA A 155 23.16 19.02 -12.70
CA ALA A 155 24.55 19.42 -12.87
C ALA A 155 25.30 19.62 -11.55
N THR A 156 24.56 20.07 -10.53
CA THR A 156 25.07 20.34 -9.18
C THR A 156 25.17 19.08 -8.32
N GLY A 157 24.74 17.93 -8.83
CA GLY A 157 24.63 16.66 -8.10
C GLY A 157 23.20 16.17 -7.99
N ASP A 158 23.02 15.14 -7.15
CA ASP A 158 21.72 14.56 -6.85
C ASP A 158 20.94 15.48 -5.89
N ASP A 159 19.68 15.81 -6.21
CA ASP A 159 18.79 16.66 -5.42
C ASP A 159 17.59 15.85 -4.90
N THR A 160 17.53 15.66 -3.58
CA THR A 160 16.46 14.93 -2.89
C THR A 160 15.32 15.82 -2.41
N THR A 161 15.42 17.14 -2.58
CA THR A 161 14.40 18.08 -2.08
C THR A 161 13.13 18.08 -2.93
N ILE A 162 13.23 17.62 -4.19
CA ILE A 162 12.11 17.57 -5.14
C ILE A 162 11.22 16.34 -4.90
N LEU A 163 11.83 15.20 -4.50
CA LEU A 163 11.17 13.90 -4.35
C LEU A 163 11.30 13.38 -2.90
N ASN A 164 11.06 14.25 -1.92
CA ASN A 164 11.09 13.90 -0.50
C ASN A 164 9.77 13.26 0.00
N SER A 165 9.75 12.78 1.24
CA SER A 165 8.59 12.18 1.89
C SER A 165 7.39 13.13 1.89
N ALA A 166 7.63 14.41 2.17
CA ALA A 166 6.58 15.43 2.20
C ALA A 166 5.91 15.65 0.83
N ALA A 167 6.61 15.38 -0.27
CA ALA A 167 6.06 15.42 -1.62
C ALA A 167 5.36 14.11 -2.01
N LEU A 168 5.90 12.96 -1.59
CA LEU A 168 5.51 11.67 -2.12
C LEU A 168 4.59 10.84 -1.20
N LEU A 169 4.69 10.96 0.12
CA LEU A 169 3.81 10.24 1.04
C LEU A 169 2.46 10.93 1.17
N LYS A 170 1.37 10.19 0.93
CA LYS A 170 0.00 10.74 1.03
C LYS A 170 -0.40 11.17 2.44
N THR A 171 0.27 10.60 3.45
CA THR A 171 0.12 11.01 4.85
C THR A 171 0.63 12.44 5.10
N GLU A 172 1.57 12.91 4.27
CA GLU A 172 2.31 14.17 4.45
C GLU A 172 1.98 15.23 3.39
N ASN A 173 1.73 14.81 2.13
CA ASN A 173 1.62 15.72 0.98
C ASN A 173 0.23 16.36 0.79
N GLY A 174 -0.70 16.15 1.73
CA GLY A 174 -2.04 16.72 1.68
C GLY A 174 -2.97 16.10 0.63
N TYR A 175 -2.67 14.89 0.13
CA TYR A 175 -3.46 14.19 -0.89
C TYR A 175 -4.96 14.19 -0.58
N TRP A 176 -5.77 14.44 -1.62
CA TRP A 176 -7.24 14.57 -1.61
C TRP A 176 -7.81 15.70 -0.74
N GLY A 177 -6.98 16.52 -0.08
CA GLY A 177 -7.40 17.76 0.58
C GLY A 177 -8.70 17.64 1.37
N THR A 178 -9.67 18.51 1.05
CA THR A 178 -11.05 18.40 1.52
C THR A 178 -11.83 17.46 0.59
N PRO A 179 -12.37 16.33 1.09
CA PRO A 179 -13.12 15.40 0.25
C PRO A 179 -14.39 16.03 -0.30
N ALA A 180 -14.89 15.49 -1.41
CA ALA A 180 -16.21 15.82 -1.94
C ALA A 180 -17.29 15.50 -0.90
N ALA A 181 -18.41 16.23 -0.93
CA ALA A 181 -19.51 16.05 0.04
C ALA A 181 -20.09 14.63 0.05
N ASN A 182 -19.90 13.88 -1.04
CA ASN A 182 -20.48 12.56 -1.26
C ASN A 182 -19.45 11.41 -1.29
N ALA A 183 -18.24 11.62 -0.75
CA ALA A 183 -17.24 10.55 -0.67
C ALA A 183 -16.35 10.73 0.55
N LEU A 184 -15.87 9.63 1.11
CA LEU A 184 -14.81 9.69 2.11
C LEU A 184 -13.50 10.18 1.51
N GLY A 185 -12.74 10.95 2.29
CA GLY A 185 -11.36 11.30 1.96
C GLY A 185 -10.42 10.09 2.03
N TRP A 186 -9.18 10.25 1.59
CA TRP A 186 -8.20 9.16 1.53
C TRP A 186 -7.95 8.57 2.92
N LYS A 187 -7.66 9.44 3.91
CA LYS A 187 -7.43 9.04 5.31
C LYS A 187 -8.62 8.26 5.89
N ALA A 188 -9.84 8.65 5.56
CA ALA A 188 -11.05 8.00 6.06
C ALA A 188 -11.29 6.64 5.40
N ASN A 189 -11.01 6.51 4.10
CA ASN A 189 -11.08 5.22 3.41
C ASN A 189 -10.02 4.22 3.89
N VAL A 190 -8.78 4.68 4.09
CA VAL A 190 -7.72 3.86 4.70
C VAL A 190 -8.18 3.34 6.05
N LYS A 191 -8.66 4.24 6.92
CA LYS A 191 -9.14 3.87 8.25
C LYS A 191 -10.27 2.83 8.17
N ALA A 192 -11.29 3.09 7.38
CA ALA A 192 -12.43 2.17 7.23
C ALA A 192 -11.99 0.80 6.71
N THR A 193 -11.08 0.77 5.73
CA THR A 193 -10.53 -0.48 5.19
C THR A 193 -9.75 -1.27 6.24
N CYS A 194 -8.87 -0.61 7.00
CA CYS A 194 -8.11 -1.23 8.07
C CYS A 194 -9.02 -1.73 9.21
N ASP A 195 -9.96 -0.92 9.66
CA ASP A 195 -10.92 -1.29 10.71
C ASP A 195 -11.75 -2.52 10.27
N TYR A 196 -12.26 -2.52 9.03
CA TYR A 196 -13.02 -3.64 8.47
C TYR A 196 -12.21 -4.95 8.52
N VAL A 197 -10.94 -4.93 8.11
CA VAL A 197 -10.06 -6.11 8.13
C VAL A 197 -9.75 -6.57 9.54
N VAL A 198 -9.54 -5.65 10.49
CA VAL A 198 -9.32 -5.99 11.91
C VAL A 198 -10.56 -6.67 12.51
N GLU A 199 -11.74 -6.17 12.20
CA GLU A 199 -13.00 -6.67 12.77
C GLU A 199 -13.48 -7.98 12.13
N ASN A 200 -13.29 -8.13 10.81
CA ASN A 200 -13.93 -9.20 10.03
C ASN A 200 -12.93 -10.19 9.41
N GLY A 201 -11.63 -9.89 9.44
CA GLY A 201 -10.60 -10.65 8.75
C GLY A 201 -10.75 -10.59 7.22
N PHE A 202 -10.25 -11.63 6.54
CA PHE A 202 -10.19 -11.67 5.06
C PHE A 202 -11.25 -12.56 4.41
N GLY A 203 -12.14 -13.19 5.18
CA GLY A 203 -13.14 -14.13 4.63
C GLY A 203 -14.24 -13.48 3.78
N GLY A 204 -14.40 -12.15 3.86
CA GLY A 204 -15.46 -11.38 3.20
C GLY A 204 -15.28 -11.18 1.70
N ALA A 205 -14.06 -11.30 1.17
CA ALA A 205 -13.77 -11.11 -0.25
C ALA A 205 -12.58 -11.97 -0.69
N SER A 206 -12.63 -12.47 -1.92
CA SER A 206 -11.52 -13.19 -2.58
C SER A 206 -11.18 -12.65 -3.97
N GLN A 207 -11.94 -11.66 -4.43
CA GLN A 207 -11.77 -10.98 -5.71
C GLN A 207 -12.46 -9.61 -5.67
N LYS A 208 -12.09 -8.71 -6.58
CA LYS A 208 -12.65 -7.35 -6.64
C LYS A 208 -14.19 -7.30 -6.70
N THR A 209 -14.80 -8.22 -7.42
CA THR A 209 -16.26 -8.27 -7.62
C THR A 209 -17.04 -8.72 -6.38
N ASP A 210 -16.36 -9.17 -5.33
CA ASP A 210 -16.99 -9.50 -4.04
C ASP A 210 -17.32 -8.23 -3.23
N PHE A 211 -16.75 -7.08 -3.59
CA PHE A 211 -17.16 -5.78 -3.06
C PHE A 211 -18.17 -5.12 -3.99
N THR A 212 -19.33 -4.75 -3.45
CA THR A 212 -20.39 -4.07 -4.19
C THR A 212 -20.74 -2.74 -3.54
N ALA A 213 -20.91 -1.70 -4.35
CA ALA A 213 -21.30 -0.39 -3.87
C ALA A 213 -22.79 -0.35 -3.52
N LYS A 214 -23.13 0.30 -2.41
CA LYS A 214 -24.49 0.60 -1.98
C LYS A 214 -24.70 2.11 -1.89
N ASP A 215 -25.84 2.56 -2.38
CA ASP A 215 -26.28 3.95 -2.26
C ASP A 215 -26.84 4.19 -0.85
N HIS A 216 -26.14 5.03 -0.09
CA HIS A 216 -26.58 5.54 1.21
C HIS A 216 -26.75 7.06 1.22
N SER A 217 -26.82 7.69 0.05
CA SER A 217 -26.90 9.15 -0.11
C SER A 217 -28.06 9.79 0.67
N SER A 218 -29.17 9.05 0.84
CA SER A 218 -30.35 9.49 1.61
C SER A 218 -30.16 9.49 3.14
N VAL A 219 -29.17 8.76 3.66
CA VAL A 219 -28.88 8.63 5.10
C VAL A 219 -27.65 9.46 5.47
N ASN A 220 -26.58 9.32 4.69
CA ASN A 220 -25.37 10.12 4.81
C ASN A 220 -24.71 10.22 3.44
N ALA A 221 -24.72 11.42 2.86
CA ALA A 221 -24.12 11.66 1.55
C ALA A 221 -22.65 11.19 1.47
N ALA A 222 -21.87 11.31 2.55
CA ALA A 222 -20.47 10.89 2.57
C ALA A 222 -20.26 9.36 2.47
N LEU A 223 -21.33 8.58 2.65
CA LEU A 223 -21.35 7.12 2.51
C LEU A 223 -22.03 6.67 1.22
N ASP A 224 -22.28 7.60 0.29
CA ASP A 224 -22.69 7.23 -1.06
C ASP A 224 -21.61 6.33 -1.69
N ASN A 225 -22.03 5.19 -2.23
CA ASN A 225 -21.16 4.12 -2.72
C ASN A 225 -20.33 3.40 -1.64
N GLU A 226 -20.81 3.33 -0.39
CA GLU A 226 -20.21 2.46 0.62
C GLU A 226 -20.14 1.01 0.10
N LEU A 227 -18.97 0.40 0.23
CA LEU A 227 -18.73 -0.96 -0.21
C LEU A 227 -19.21 -1.96 0.83
N VAL A 228 -19.86 -3.00 0.34
CA VAL A 228 -20.34 -4.16 1.10
C VAL A 228 -19.70 -5.41 0.53
N ASP A 229 -19.23 -6.29 1.40
CA ASP A 229 -18.61 -7.56 1.02
C ASP A 229 -19.63 -8.62 0.57
N LYS A 230 -19.17 -9.81 0.17
CA LYS A 230 -20.05 -10.87 -0.34
C LYS A 230 -20.98 -11.48 0.72
N ASN A 231 -20.69 -11.25 2.00
CA ASN A 231 -21.50 -11.71 3.13
C ASN A 231 -22.50 -10.65 3.58
N GLY A 232 -22.50 -9.47 2.96
CA GLY A 232 -23.38 -8.36 3.33
C GLY A 232 -22.85 -7.49 4.45
N VAL A 233 -21.55 -7.56 4.77
CA VAL A 233 -20.91 -6.71 5.79
C VAL A 233 -20.47 -5.40 5.16
N ASN A 234 -20.90 -4.28 5.76
CA ASN A 234 -20.48 -2.95 5.35
C ASN A 234 -19.02 -2.72 5.76
N THR A 235 -18.22 -2.25 4.82
CA THR A 235 -16.79 -2.01 5.01
C THR A 235 -16.49 -0.62 5.56
N GLY A 236 -17.46 0.30 5.49
CA GLY A 236 -17.27 1.71 5.77
C GLY A 236 -16.47 2.49 4.72
N ALA A 237 -15.86 1.82 3.74
CA ALA A 237 -15.07 2.45 2.69
C ALA A 237 -15.93 2.77 1.47
N THR A 238 -15.60 3.85 0.75
CA THR A 238 -16.32 4.33 -0.44
C THR A 238 -15.45 4.40 -1.69
N TRP A 239 -14.16 4.05 -1.60
CA TRP A 239 -13.24 4.09 -2.74
C TRP A 239 -13.32 2.85 -3.63
N THR A 240 -13.33 3.05 -4.95
CA THR A 240 -13.50 1.96 -5.94
C THR A 240 -12.34 0.97 -6.01
N ASP A 241 -11.20 1.34 -5.43
CA ASP A 241 -9.96 0.56 -5.46
C ASP A 241 -9.73 -0.23 -4.17
N MET A 242 -10.75 -0.35 -3.31
CA MET A 242 -10.66 -1.07 -2.02
C MET A 242 -10.00 -2.45 -2.15
N TRP A 243 -10.28 -3.18 -3.22
CA TRP A 243 -9.70 -4.50 -3.46
C TRP A 243 -8.17 -4.49 -3.47
N ASP A 244 -7.54 -3.46 -4.07
CA ASP A 244 -6.08 -3.37 -4.15
C ASP A 244 -5.46 -3.27 -2.74
N TYR A 245 -6.10 -2.51 -1.84
CA TYR A 245 -5.68 -2.36 -0.45
C TYR A 245 -5.98 -3.60 0.40
N PHE A 246 -7.19 -4.16 0.25
CA PHE A 246 -7.63 -5.35 0.97
C PHE A 246 -6.72 -6.55 0.66
N SER A 247 -6.46 -6.81 -0.62
CA SER A 247 -5.59 -7.91 -1.05
C SER A 247 -4.13 -7.71 -0.62
N LEU A 248 -3.65 -6.46 -0.53
CA LEU A 248 -2.31 -6.19 0.00
C LEU A 248 -2.21 -6.41 1.52
N LEU A 249 -3.24 -6.07 2.28
CA LEU A 249 -3.34 -6.40 3.71
C LEU A 249 -3.40 -7.91 3.92
N GLU A 250 -4.14 -8.64 3.09
CA GLU A 250 -4.21 -10.11 3.12
C GLU A 250 -2.82 -10.70 2.87
N LYS A 251 -2.13 -10.22 1.83
CA LYS A 251 -0.76 -10.62 1.53
C LYS A 251 0.20 -10.34 2.69
N ALA A 252 0.03 -9.23 3.43
CA ALA A 252 0.83 -8.95 4.62
C ALA A 252 0.53 -9.96 5.74
N TYR A 253 -0.74 -10.33 5.94
CA TYR A 253 -1.16 -11.31 6.95
C TYR A 253 -0.63 -12.72 6.70
N GLU A 254 -0.53 -13.13 5.44
CA GLU A 254 -0.08 -14.45 5.00
C GLU A 254 1.43 -14.71 5.12
N LYS A 255 2.25 -13.67 5.33
CA LYS A 255 3.69 -13.81 5.54
C LYS A 255 4.06 -14.49 6.85
#